data_AF-A0A953ZF57-F1
#
_entry.id   AF-A0A953ZF57-F1
#
_cell.length_a   1.000
_cell.length_b   1.000
_cell.length_c   1.000
_cell.angle_alpha   90.00
_cell.angle_beta   90.00
_cell.angle_gamma   90.00
#
_symmetry.space_group_name_H-M   'P 1'
#
loop_
_entity.id
_entity.type
_entity.pdbx_description
1 polymer ?
#
loop_
_entity_poly.entity_id
_entity_poly.type
_entity_poly.pdbx_seq_one_letter_code
_entity_poly.pdbx_strand_id
1 'polypeptide(L)'
;QHVSIDASPAGDDRSIAGLLQGLDPQSHEILQSRELIDVVREGVAELPENQRQALVLRMYEDLPYADIADVLGSPEGTVKYWVHEAINSLTRFLERRGLK
;
A
#
# COMPACT_ATOMS: atom_id res chain seq x y z
N GLN A 1 -46.68 -8.87 48.42
CA GLN A 1 -45.83 -7.79 47.89
C GLN A 1 -45.36 -8.19 46.51
N HIS A 2 -45.43 -7.27 45.54
CA HIS A 2 -45.21 -7.52 44.12
C HIS A 2 -43.74 -7.83 43.76
N VAL A 3 -43.56 -8.99 43.11
CA VAL A 3 -42.76 -9.32 41.92
C VAL A 3 -41.56 -8.44 41.51
N SER A 4 -40.43 -9.14 41.33
CA SER A 4 -39.26 -8.97 40.46
C SER A 4 -39.10 -7.68 39.65
N ILE A 5 -37.92 -7.07 39.75
CA ILE A 5 -37.22 -6.51 38.58
C ILE A 5 -35.74 -6.85 38.70
N ASP A 6 -35.35 -7.86 37.93
CA ASP A 6 -33.98 -8.13 37.49
C ASP A 6 -33.47 -6.89 36.76
N ALA A 7 -32.48 -6.19 37.32
CA ALA A 7 -31.79 -5.12 36.62
C ALA A 7 -30.55 -5.71 35.95
N SER A 8 -30.77 -6.37 34.82
CA SER A 8 -29.72 -6.72 33.87
C SER A 8 -29.01 -5.42 33.43
N PRO A 9 -27.67 -5.34 33.47
CA PRO A 9 -26.94 -4.17 33.00
C PRO A 9 -26.93 -4.17 31.47
N ALA A 10 -28.03 -3.73 30.88
CA ALA A 10 -28.07 -3.40 29.45
C ALA A 10 -27.58 -1.95 29.27
N GLY A 11 -26.28 -1.77 29.50
CA GLY A 11 -25.53 -0.61 29.04
C GLY A 11 -24.48 -1.15 28.08
N ASP A 12 -24.63 -0.88 26.80
CA ASP A 12 -23.65 -1.17 25.76
C ASP A 12 -22.35 -0.41 26.14
N ASP A 13 -21.48 -1.08 26.90
CA ASP A 13 -20.19 -0.60 27.42
C ASP A 13 -19.16 -0.46 26.29
N ARG A 14 -19.56 0.17 25.19
CA ARG A 14 -18.59 0.85 24.32
C ARG A 14 -18.10 2.07 25.09
N SER A 15 -17.22 1.82 26.05
CA SER A 15 -16.47 2.86 26.75
C SER A 15 -15.95 3.82 25.69
N ILE A 16 -16.21 5.12 25.86
CA ILE A 16 -15.66 6.15 24.96
C ILE A 16 -14.15 5.97 24.80
N ALA A 17 -13.46 5.50 25.84
CA ALA A 17 -12.06 5.09 25.81
C ALA A 17 -11.70 4.07 24.70
N GLY A 18 -12.57 3.10 24.40
CA GLY A 18 -12.35 2.11 23.33
C GLY A 18 -12.62 2.64 21.91
N LEU A 19 -13.51 3.64 21.77
CA LEU A 19 -13.70 4.39 20.53
C LEU A 19 -12.55 5.39 20.30
N LEU A 20 -12.02 6.00 21.36
CA LEU A 20 -10.87 6.90 21.32
C LEU A 20 -9.54 6.17 21.10
N GLN A 21 -9.44 4.89 21.46
CA GLN A 21 -8.28 4.04 21.14
C GLN A 21 -8.07 3.84 19.63
N GLY A 22 -9.08 4.03 18.79
CA GLY A 22 -8.91 4.06 17.33
C GLY A 22 -8.53 5.43 16.78
N LEU A 23 -8.49 6.46 17.64
CA LEU A 23 -8.24 7.87 17.29
C LEU A 23 -6.89 8.38 17.82
N ASP A 24 -6.04 7.50 18.35
CA ASP A 24 -4.69 7.90 18.71
C ASP A 24 -3.88 8.23 17.44
N PRO A 25 -2.96 9.21 17.49
CA PRO A 25 -2.18 9.62 16.33
C PRO A 25 -1.38 8.49 15.68
N GLN A 26 -0.94 7.48 16.44
CA GLN A 26 -0.19 6.35 15.90
C GLN A 26 -1.10 5.44 15.07
N SER A 27 -2.34 5.21 15.51
CA SER A 27 -3.35 4.49 14.73
C SER A 27 -3.68 5.22 13.41
N HIS A 28 -3.81 6.55 13.44
CA HIS A 28 -4.05 7.33 12.23
C HIS A 28 -2.86 7.24 11.25
N GLU A 29 -1.63 7.37 11.75
CA GLU A 29 -0.41 7.27 10.95
C GLU A 29 -0.23 5.86 10.33
N ILE A 30 -0.54 4.80 11.08
CA ILE A 30 -0.53 3.42 10.58
C ILE A 30 -1.58 3.23 9.48
N LEU A 31 -2.79 3.76 9.66
CA LEU A 31 -3.87 3.68 8.66
C LEU A 31 -3.51 4.43 7.37
N GLN A 32 -3.00 5.66 7.50
CA GLN A 32 -2.52 6.45 6.36
C GLN A 32 -1.37 5.74 5.61
N SER A 33 -0.46 5.11 6.36
CA SER A 33 0.63 4.32 5.78
C SER A 33 0.11 3.11 5.01
N ARG A 34 -0.90 2.40 5.54
CA ARG A 34 -1.53 1.27 4.83
C ARG A 34 -2.24 1.71 3.56
N GLU A 35 -3.00 2.80 3.63
CA GLU A 35 -3.68 3.37 2.47
C GLU A 35 -2.67 3.75 1.38
N LEU A 36 -1.55 4.40 1.74
CA LEU A 36 -0.49 4.71 0.80
C LEU A 36 0.11 3.44 0.16
N ILE A 37 0.39 2.41 0.96
CA ILE A 37 0.93 1.14 0.47
C ILE A 37 -0.04 0.48 -0.50
N ASP A 38 -1.34 0.46 -0.20
CA ASP A 38 -2.36 -0.13 -1.05
C ASP A 38 -2.48 0.62 -2.37
N VAL A 39 -2.44 1.95 -2.36
CA VAL A 39 -2.45 2.75 -3.58
C VAL A 39 -1.19 2.50 -4.43
N VAL A 40 0.00 2.42 -3.81
CA VAL A 40 1.22 2.07 -4.55
C VAL A 40 1.13 0.67 -5.16
N ARG A 41 0.58 -0.32 -4.43
CA ARG A 41 0.35 -1.67 -4.93
C ARG A 41 -0.59 -1.70 -6.12
N GLU A 42 -1.67 -0.93 -6.09
CA GLU A 42 -2.57 -0.74 -7.24
C GLU A 42 -1.81 -0.19 -8.45
N GLY A 43 -1.01 0.86 -8.26
CA GLY A 43 -0.20 1.45 -9.33
C GLY A 43 0.82 0.48 -9.93
N VAL A 44 1.46 -0.36 -9.11
CA VAL A 44 2.38 -1.41 -9.57
C VAL A 44 1.63 -2.53 -10.32
N ALA A 45 0.41 -2.86 -9.90
CA ALA A 45 -0.41 -3.87 -10.56
C ALA A 45 -0.87 -3.44 -11.96
N GLU A 46 -1.05 -2.14 -12.19
CA GLU A 46 -1.39 -1.57 -13.52
C GLU A 46 -0.21 -1.57 -14.51
N LEU A 47 1.02 -1.80 -14.05
CA LEU A 47 2.18 -1.85 -14.93
C LEU A 47 2.15 -3.09 -15.84
N PRO A 48 2.59 -2.95 -17.11
CA PRO A 48 2.96 -4.10 -17.95
C PRO A 48 3.94 -5.03 -17.22
N GLU A 49 3.81 -6.35 -17.43
CA GLU A 49 4.58 -7.37 -16.72
C GLU A 49 6.09 -7.10 -16.74
N ASN A 50 6.63 -6.81 -17.92
CA ASN A 50 8.04 -6.50 -18.12
C ASN A 50 8.51 -5.25 -17.37
N GLN A 51 7.68 -4.20 -17.30
CA GLN A 51 7.96 -2.99 -16.52
C GLN A 51 7.93 -3.27 -15.02
N ARG A 52 6.93 -4.02 -14.56
CA ARG A 52 6.82 -4.43 -13.15
C ARG A 52 8.02 -5.29 -12.72
N GLN A 53 8.35 -6.31 -13.49
CA GLN A 53 9.48 -7.20 -13.20
C GLN A 53 10.80 -6.42 -13.15
N ALA A 54 11.06 -5.59 -14.16
CA ALA A 54 12.27 -4.77 -14.19
C ALA A 54 12.34 -3.79 -13.00
N LEU A 55 11.22 -3.18 -12.63
CA LEU A 55 11.15 -2.27 -11.48
C LEU A 55 11.41 -2.99 -10.16
N VAL A 56 10.79 -4.15 -9.93
CA VAL A 56 10.97 -4.93 -8.69
C VAL A 56 12.42 -5.39 -8.55
N LEU A 57 12.99 -5.97 -9.60
CA LEU A 57 14.39 -6.40 -9.58
C LEU A 57 15.35 -5.22 -9.35
N ARG A 58 15.04 -4.04 -9.90
CA ARG A 58 15.89 -2.85 -9.69
C ARG A 58 15.74 -2.23 -8.31
N MET A 59 14.52 -2.13 -7.78
CA MET A 59 14.23 -1.34 -6.58
C MET A 59 14.21 -2.17 -5.29
N TYR A 60 13.84 -3.45 -5.38
CA TYR A 60 13.72 -4.33 -4.23
C TYR A 60 14.91 -5.28 -4.10
N GLU A 61 15.36 -5.85 -5.21
CA GLU A 61 16.53 -6.75 -5.24
C GLU A 61 17.86 -6.00 -5.48
N ASP A 62 17.80 -4.68 -5.72
CA ASP A 62 18.93 -3.79 -6.05
C ASP A 62 19.87 -4.34 -7.14
N LEU A 63 19.34 -5.13 -8.07
CA LEU A 63 20.13 -5.68 -9.16
C LEU A 63 20.57 -4.57 -10.12
N PRO A 64 21.79 -4.65 -10.68
CA PRO A 64 22.22 -3.75 -11.75
C PRO A 64 21.46 -4.09 -13.05
N TYR A 65 21.32 -3.11 -13.94
CA TYR A 65 20.56 -3.27 -15.19
C TYR A 65 21.06 -4.42 -16.07
N ALA A 66 22.35 -4.72 -16.05
CA ALA A 66 22.95 -5.83 -16.80
C ALA A 66 22.45 -7.20 -16.27
N ASP A 67 22.45 -7.41 -14.95
CA ASP A 67 21.97 -8.66 -14.36
C ASP A 67 20.45 -8.83 -14.59
N ILE A 68 19.70 -7.72 -14.54
CA ILE A 68 18.25 -7.74 -14.86
C ILE A 68 18.02 -8.11 -16.33
N ALA A 69 18.87 -7.60 -17.24
CA ALA A 69 18.82 -7.94 -18.66
C ALA A 69 19.03 -9.44 -18.90
N ASP A 70 19.98 -10.04 -18.17
CA ASP A 70 20.24 -11.47 -18.22
C ASP A 70 19.06 -12.28 -17.65
N VAL A 71 18.50 -11.86 -16.51
CA VAL A 71 17.32 -12.51 -15.88
C VAL A 71 16.09 -12.47 -16.79
N LEU A 72 15.84 -11.35 -17.45
CA LEU A 72 14.66 -11.14 -18.29
C LEU A 72 14.88 -11.50 -19.77
N GLY A 73 16.08 -11.95 -20.15
CA GLY A 73 16.44 -12.28 -21.52
C GLY A 73 16.23 -11.13 -22.52
N SER A 74 16.50 -9.90 -22.09
CA SER A 74 16.19 -8.67 -22.84
C SER A 74 17.39 -7.71 -22.85
N PRO A 75 17.58 -6.85 -23.87
CA PRO A 75 18.70 -5.92 -23.90
C PRO A 75 18.71 -4.95 -22.71
N GLU A 76 19.89 -4.61 -22.19
CA GLU A 76 20.04 -3.67 -21.06
C GLU A 76 19.38 -2.31 -21.32
N GLY A 77 19.46 -1.80 -22.56
CA GLY A 77 18.77 -0.57 -22.96
C GLY A 77 17.24 -0.67 -22.85
N THR A 78 16.68 -1.85 -23.15
CA THR A 78 15.25 -2.14 -23.02
C THR A 78 14.85 -2.22 -21.55
N VAL A 79 15.67 -2.84 -20.70
CA VAL A 79 15.43 -2.87 -19.24
C VAL A 79 15.45 -1.46 -18.65
N LYS A 80 16.43 -0.63 -19.02
CA LYS A 80 16.49 0.78 -18.59
C LYS A 80 15.23 1.55 -19.00
N TYR A 81 14.77 1.34 -20.23
CA TYR A 81 13.52 1.91 -20.71
C TYR A 81 12.32 1.42 -19.88
N TRP A 82 12.22 0.13 -19.60
CA TRP A 82 11.15 -0.42 -18.77
C TRP A 82 11.12 0.14 -17.36
N VAL A 83 12.27 0.26 -16.68
CA VAL A 83 12.33 0.87 -15.35
C VAL A 83 11.92 2.34 -15.38
N HIS A 84 12.41 3.09 -16.36
CA HIS A 84 12.04 4.50 -16.54
C HIS A 84 10.52 4.65 -16.78
N GLU A 85 9.95 3.86 -17.67
CA GLU A 85 8.51 3.89 -17.94
C GLU A 85 7.68 3.44 -16.74
N ALA A 86 8.14 2.44 -16.00
CA ALA A 86 7.48 1.99 -14.78
C ALA A 86 7.39 3.13 -13.74
N ILE A 87 8.50 3.83 -13.49
CA ILE A 87 8.56 4.96 -12.55
C ILE A 87 7.65 6.10 -13.02
N ASN A 88 7.70 6.45 -14.31
CA ASN A 88 6.85 7.50 -14.86
C ASN A 88 5.37 7.15 -14.79
N SER A 89 5.01 5.89 -15.05
CA SER A 89 3.63 5.43 -14.96
C SER A 89 3.12 5.48 -13.53
N LEU A 90 3.91 4.96 -12.56
CA LEU A 90 3.58 5.05 -11.14
C LEU A 90 3.44 6.51 -10.68
N THR A 91 4.38 7.35 -11.11
CA THR A 91 4.37 8.78 -10.78
C THR A 91 3.07 9.44 -11.24
N ARG A 92 2.68 9.24 -12.50
CA ARG A 92 1.41 9.77 -13.03
C ARG A 92 0.20 9.16 -12.33
N PHE A 93 0.27 7.89 -11.94
CA PHE A 93 -0.80 7.22 -11.22
C PHE A 93 -1.03 7.86 -9.85
N LEU A 94 0.04 8.08 -9.09
CA LEU A 94 0.00 8.70 -7.77
C LEU A 94 -0.45 10.18 -7.84
N GLU A 95 0.01 10.94 -8.84
CA GLU A 95 -0.45 12.31 -9.09
C GLU A 95 -1.96 12.38 -9.32
N ARG A 96 -2.53 11.46 -10.11
CA ARG A 96 -3.99 11.39 -10.33
C ARG A 96 -4.77 11.06 -9.06
N ARG A 97 -4.14 10.39 -8.10
CA ARG A 97 -4.72 10.07 -6.78
C ARG A 97 -4.50 11.19 -5.75
N GLY A 98 -3.83 12.28 -6.12
CA GLY A 98 -3.51 13.40 -5.22
C GLY A 98 -2.36 13.11 -4.26
N LEU A 99 -1.55 12.08 -4.55
CA LEU A 99 -0.44 11.62 -3.73
C LEU A 99 0.88 12.03 -4.38
N LYS A 100 1.25 13.31 -4.33
CA LYS A 100 2.61 13.76 -4.68
C LYS A 100 2.94 15.15 -4.14
#